data_AF-A0A7C5SUK2-F1
#
_entry.id   AF-A0A7C5SUK2-F1
#
_cell.length_a   1.000
_cell.length_b   1.000
_cell.length_c   1.000
_cell.angle_alpha   90.00
_cell.angle_beta   90.00
_cell.angle_gamma   90.00
#
_symmetry.space_group_name_H-M   'P 1'
#
loop_
_entity.id
_entity.type
_entity.pdbx_description
1 polymer ?
#
loop_
_entity_poly.entity_id
_entity_poly.type
_entity_poly.pdbx_seq_one_letter_code
_entity_poly.pdbx_strand_id
1 'polypeptide(L)'
;MGDPRKPRKKWIGPKHPWRKEVLEEEMILMGKYGLRNKRELWIAKTLAREFRHRARALLALPEEDRRKQEKALLERLCHLGVLPENATLDNVLGLTAEHILKRRLQTIVYEKGLARTIYQARQLIVHGHIAIGGRRVNAPGYLVKREEEDLVDYYLTSPFKKKPELLQQISQQ
;
A
#
# COMPACT_ATOMS: atom_id res chain seq x y z
N MET A 1 -4.21 29.50 27.29
CA MET A 1 -4.11 28.94 25.92
C MET A 1 -3.68 27.50 26.05
N GLY A 2 -4.38 26.55 25.43
CA GLY A 2 -4.09 25.11 25.58
C GLY A 2 -2.83 24.66 24.82
N ASP A 3 -2.31 23.48 25.17
CA ASP A 3 -1.12 22.90 24.55
C ASP A 3 -1.34 22.54 23.06
N PRO A 4 -0.37 22.81 22.17
CA PRO A 4 -0.48 22.45 20.76
C PRO A 4 -0.39 20.93 20.53
N ARG A 5 -1.09 20.44 19.49
CA ARG A 5 -1.13 19.01 19.16
C ARG A 5 0.23 18.49 18.69
N LYS A 6 0.83 17.59 19.46
CA LYS A 6 2.11 16.92 19.12
C LYS A 6 1.93 15.83 18.05
N PRO A 7 2.96 15.57 17.21
CA PRO A 7 2.93 14.50 16.21
C PRO A 7 2.84 13.12 16.88
N ARG A 8 1.98 12.25 16.35
CA ARG A 8 1.77 10.88 16.85
C ARG A 8 2.41 9.86 15.94
N LYS A 9 2.77 8.70 16.50
CA LYS A 9 3.27 7.55 15.72
C LYS A 9 2.17 7.04 14.80
N LYS A 10 2.55 6.67 13.57
CA LYS A 10 1.66 6.10 12.53
C LYS A 10 1.56 4.57 12.58
N TRP A 11 2.23 3.94 13.53
CA TRP A 11 2.32 2.48 13.64
C TRP A 11 2.29 2.06 15.09
N ILE A 12 1.78 0.86 15.32
CA ILE A 12 1.74 0.21 16.63
C ILE A 12 2.46 -1.13 16.47
N GLY A 13 3.45 -1.37 17.34
CA GLY A 13 4.20 -2.64 17.36
C GLY A 13 3.41 -3.78 18.00
N PRO A 14 3.94 -5.01 17.96
CA PRO A 14 3.35 -6.14 18.67
C PRO A 14 3.36 -5.91 20.18
N LYS A 15 2.34 -6.41 20.87
CA LYS A 15 2.28 -6.36 22.35
C LYS A 15 3.43 -7.14 23.01
N HIS A 16 3.75 -8.31 22.46
CA HIS A 16 4.84 -9.17 22.93
C HIS A 16 5.84 -9.43 21.78
N PRO A 17 7.13 -9.13 21.95
CA PRO A 17 8.13 -9.24 20.88
C PRO A 17 8.40 -10.67 20.37
N TRP A 18 8.48 -11.64 21.28
CA TRP A 18 8.97 -13.01 20.97
C TRP A 18 7.87 -14.05 20.86
N ARG A 19 6.85 -13.82 20.03
CA ARG A 19 5.87 -14.85 19.67
C ARG A 19 6.25 -15.47 18.33
N LYS A 20 6.58 -16.76 18.32
CA LYS A 20 7.09 -17.48 17.14
C LYS A 20 6.17 -17.29 15.92
N GLU A 21 4.88 -17.58 16.08
CA GLU A 21 3.86 -17.45 15.02
C GLU A 21 3.87 -16.06 14.39
N VAL A 22 3.84 -15.01 15.22
CA VAL A 22 3.83 -13.61 14.75
C VAL A 22 5.13 -13.28 14.00
N LEU A 23 6.27 -13.75 14.51
CA LEU A 23 7.57 -13.50 13.88
C LEU A 23 7.64 -14.18 12.51
N GLU A 24 7.16 -15.41 12.41
CA GLU A 24 7.14 -16.21 11.17
C GLU A 24 6.24 -15.59 10.11
N GLU A 25 5.00 -15.26 10.45
CA GLU A 25 4.07 -14.53 9.57
C GLU A 25 4.66 -13.21 9.07
N GLU A 26 5.28 -12.43 9.98
CA GLU A 26 5.91 -11.17 9.61
C GLU A 26 7.07 -11.35 8.66
N MET A 27 7.90 -12.39 8.86
CA MET A 27 9.03 -12.70 7.98
C MET A 27 8.55 -13.11 6.58
N ILE A 28 7.52 -13.95 6.50
CA ILE A 28 6.90 -14.35 5.23
C ILE A 28 6.39 -13.12 4.47
N LEU A 29 5.63 -12.24 5.15
CA LEU A 29 5.10 -11.02 4.53
C LEU A 29 6.20 -10.04 4.13
N MET A 30 7.26 -9.91 4.94
CA MET A 30 8.40 -9.06 4.61
C MET A 30 9.13 -9.54 3.35
N GLY A 31 9.37 -10.85 3.25
CA GLY A 31 10.01 -11.46 2.08
C GLY A 31 9.13 -11.33 0.83
N LYS A 32 7.84 -11.67 0.95
CA LYS A 32 6.86 -11.60 -0.15
C LYS A 32 6.74 -10.21 -0.77
N TYR A 33 6.79 -9.15 0.04
CA TYR A 33 6.61 -7.77 -0.42
C TYR A 33 7.90 -6.93 -0.44
N GLY A 34 9.07 -7.56 -0.22
CA GLY A 34 10.39 -6.89 -0.25
C GLY A 34 10.48 -5.67 0.67
N LEU A 35 10.00 -5.81 1.90
CA LEU A 35 9.98 -4.73 2.90
C LEU A 35 11.34 -4.57 3.56
N ARG A 36 11.81 -3.33 3.73
CA ARG A 36 13.11 -3.06 4.36
C ARG A 36 13.11 -3.40 5.86
N ASN A 37 12.07 -2.97 6.58
CA ASN A 37 11.96 -3.09 8.03
C ASN A 37 10.55 -3.50 8.45
N LYS A 38 10.41 -4.17 9.60
CA LYS A 38 9.12 -4.51 10.24
C LYS A 38 8.21 -3.31 10.47
N ARG A 39 8.78 -2.12 10.65
CA ARG A 39 8.02 -0.87 10.78
C ARG A 39 7.10 -0.61 9.58
N GLU A 40 7.54 -0.92 8.36
CA GLU A 40 6.71 -0.75 7.16
C GLU A 40 5.49 -1.69 7.21
N LEU A 41 5.71 -2.93 7.63
CA LEU A 41 4.64 -3.90 7.85
C LEU A 41 3.68 -3.44 8.95
N TRP A 42 4.19 -2.91 10.06
CA TRP A 42 3.36 -2.41 11.16
C TRP A 42 2.54 -1.18 10.77
N ILE A 43 3.04 -0.31 9.89
CA ILE A 43 2.22 0.78 9.32
C ILE A 43 1.03 0.19 8.56
N ALA A 44 1.26 -0.80 7.69
CA ALA A 44 0.18 -1.45 6.93
C ALA A 44 -0.83 -2.17 7.85
N LYS A 45 -0.35 -2.92 8.85
CA LYS A 45 -1.20 -3.55 9.88
C LYS A 45 -2.03 -2.51 10.64
N THR A 46 -1.42 -1.37 10.98
CA THR A 46 -2.10 -0.28 11.71
C THR A 46 -3.18 0.37 10.86
N LEU A 47 -2.92 0.62 9.57
CA LEU A 47 -3.91 1.15 8.63
C LEU A 47 -5.11 0.21 8.48
N ALA A 48 -4.88 -1.09 8.25
CA ALA A 48 -5.95 -2.07 8.18
C ALA A 48 -6.76 -2.15 9.49
N ARG A 49 -6.09 -2.04 10.64
CA ARG A 49 -6.75 -1.97 11.96
C ARG A 49 -7.62 -0.71 12.10
N GLU A 50 -7.15 0.44 11.64
CA GLU A 50 -7.92 1.70 11.70
C GLU A 50 -9.18 1.62 10.84
N PHE A 51 -9.10 1.06 9.62
CA PHE A 51 -10.27 0.84 8.77
C PHE A 51 -11.28 -0.10 9.43
N ARG A 52 -10.82 -1.25 9.97
CA ARG A 52 -11.68 -2.18 10.72
C ARG A 52 -12.27 -1.57 11.99
N HIS A 53 -11.55 -0.69 12.66
CA HIS A 53 -12.06 0.03 13.82
C HIS A 53 -13.17 0.99 13.43
N ARG A 54 -12.99 1.76 12.35
CA ARG A 54 -14.04 2.65 11.82
C ARG A 54 -15.27 1.85 11.41
N ALA A 55 -15.11 0.77 10.66
CA ALA A 55 -16.23 -0.08 10.25
C ALA A 55 -17.04 -0.61 11.45
N ARG A 56 -16.37 -1.07 12.52
CA ARG A 56 -17.05 -1.49 13.77
C ARG A 56 -17.78 -0.34 14.46
N ALA A 57 -17.21 0.86 14.47
CA ALA A 57 -17.88 2.03 15.03
C ALA A 57 -19.15 2.41 14.24
N LEU A 58 -19.15 2.23 12.92
CA LEU A 58 -20.32 2.49 12.07
C LEU A 58 -21.50 1.57 12.36
N LEU A 59 -21.23 0.31 12.69
CA LEU A 59 -22.27 -0.66 13.08
C LEU A 59 -23.04 -0.24 14.33
N ALA A 60 -22.43 0.55 15.22
CA ALA A 60 -23.07 1.02 16.45
C ALA A 60 -23.90 2.30 16.27
N LEU A 61 -23.77 3.00 15.13
CA LEU A 61 -24.46 4.26 14.87
C LEU A 61 -25.89 4.06 14.33
N PRO A 62 -26.78 5.06 14.47
CA PRO A 62 -28.10 5.08 13.83
C PRO A 62 -28.02 5.00 12.31
N GLU A 63 -29.07 4.51 11.65
CA GLU A 63 -29.04 4.21 10.21
C GLU A 63 -28.74 5.43 9.32
N GLU A 64 -29.29 6.60 9.65
CA GLU A 64 -29.12 7.81 8.83
C GLU A 64 -27.66 8.24 8.75
N ASP A 65 -26.97 8.28 9.89
CA ASP A 65 -25.56 8.63 9.98
C ASP A 65 -24.67 7.50 9.44
N ARG A 66 -25.05 6.25 9.70
CA ARG A 66 -24.35 5.07 9.19
C ARG A 66 -24.26 5.11 7.67
N ARG A 67 -25.37 5.31 6.96
CA ARG A 67 -25.39 5.30 5.48
C ARG A 67 -24.44 6.35 4.88
N LYS A 68 -24.42 7.56 5.43
CA LYS A 68 -23.54 8.65 4.97
C LYS A 68 -22.06 8.30 5.18
N GLN A 69 -21.70 7.87 6.40
CA GLN A 69 -20.31 7.57 6.74
C GLN A 69 -19.80 6.27 6.11
N GLU A 70 -20.69 5.28 5.95
CA GLU A 70 -20.42 4.03 5.26
C GLU A 70 -20.08 4.28 3.80
N LYS A 71 -20.92 5.05 3.09
CA LYS A 71 -20.66 5.44 1.71
C LYS A 71 -19.30 6.14 1.58
N ALA A 72 -19.00 7.10 2.44
CA ALA A 72 -17.71 7.81 2.43
C ALA A 72 -16.51 6.88 2.72
N LEU A 73 -16.67 5.89 3.61
CA LEU A 73 -15.63 4.91 3.91
C LEU A 73 -15.37 3.98 2.73
N LEU A 74 -16.43 3.46 2.11
CA LEU A 74 -16.36 2.57 0.96
C LEU A 74 -15.79 3.28 -0.27
N GLU A 75 -16.25 4.50 -0.58
CA GLU A 75 -15.70 5.33 -1.66
C GLU A 75 -14.19 5.55 -1.49
N ARG A 76 -13.75 5.88 -0.27
CA ARG A 76 -12.33 6.06 0.02
C ARG A 76 -11.53 4.78 -0.19
N LEU A 77 -12.04 3.63 0.23
CA LEU A 77 -11.36 2.33 0.08
C LEU A 77 -11.34 1.85 -1.37
N CYS A 78 -12.39 2.12 -2.13
CA CYS A 78 -12.48 1.87 -3.57
C CYS A 78 -11.50 2.76 -4.33
N HIS A 79 -11.42 4.06 -4.01
CA HIS A 79 -10.46 4.98 -4.64
C HIS A 79 -9.00 4.60 -4.36
N LEU A 80 -8.70 4.05 -3.17
CA LEU A 80 -7.39 3.47 -2.84
C LEU A 80 -7.12 2.13 -3.56
N GLY A 81 -8.12 1.53 -4.20
CA GLY A 81 -8.03 0.22 -4.86
C GLY A 81 -7.92 -0.96 -3.89
N VAL A 82 -8.23 -0.76 -2.61
CA VAL A 82 -8.12 -1.80 -1.57
C VAL A 82 -9.30 -2.76 -1.63
N LEU A 83 -10.48 -2.26 -2.02
CA LEU A 83 -11.71 -3.03 -2.17
C LEU A 83 -12.28 -2.86 -3.60
N PRO A 84 -13.06 -3.84 -4.10
CA PRO A 84 -13.80 -3.70 -5.35
C PRO A 84 -14.98 -2.71 -5.21
N GLU A 85 -15.53 -2.26 -6.35
CA GLU A 85 -16.65 -1.29 -6.39
C GLU A 85 -17.91 -1.79 -5.67
N ASN A 86 -18.21 -3.08 -5.74
CA ASN A 86 -19.39 -3.68 -5.13
C ASN A 86 -19.15 -4.15 -3.69
N ALA A 87 -18.20 -3.55 -2.97
CA ALA A 87 -17.84 -4.00 -1.64
C ALA A 87 -18.84 -3.56 -0.57
N THR A 88 -19.17 -4.49 0.34
CA THR A 88 -19.96 -4.25 1.55
C THR A 88 -19.08 -3.94 2.76
N LEU A 89 -19.70 -3.53 3.86
CA LEU A 89 -19.02 -3.25 5.13
C LEU A 89 -18.30 -4.49 5.69
N ASP A 90 -18.81 -5.70 5.44
CA ASP A 90 -18.19 -6.96 5.89
C ASP A 90 -16.81 -7.18 5.25
N ASN A 91 -16.64 -6.77 3.99
CA ASN A 91 -15.35 -6.82 3.32
C ASN A 91 -14.32 -5.90 4.00
N VAL A 92 -14.79 -4.77 4.54
CA VAL A 92 -13.93 -3.86 5.33
C VAL A 92 -13.49 -4.55 6.63
N LEU A 93 -14.36 -5.33 7.27
CA LEU A 93 -14.01 -6.09 8.47
C LEU A 93 -12.98 -7.20 8.20
N GLY A 94 -12.99 -7.77 7.00
CA GLY A 94 -12.02 -8.75 6.52
C GLY A 94 -10.65 -8.19 6.10
N LEU A 95 -10.43 -6.88 6.20
CA LEU A 95 -9.18 -6.25 5.74
C LEU A 95 -7.94 -6.76 6.48
N THR A 96 -7.09 -7.47 5.74
CA THR A 96 -5.73 -7.86 6.13
C THR A 96 -4.67 -6.81 5.71
N ALA A 97 -3.46 -6.94 6.26
CA ALA A 97 -2.34 -6.08 5.87
C ALA A 97 -1.91 -6.28 4.42
N GLU A 98 -2.16 -7.46 3.84
CA GLU A 98 -1.81 -7.77 2.45
C GLU A 98 -2.52 -6.87 1.46
N HIS A 99 -3.80 -6.56 1.67
CA HIS A 99 -4.54 -5.65 0.77
C HIS A 99 -3.88 -4.26 0.71
N ILE A 100 -3.37 -3.77 1.84
CA ILE A 100 -2.66 -2.49 1.89
C ILE A 100 -1.27 -2.60 1.24
N LEU A 101 -0.57 -3.72 1.44
CA LEU A 101 0.76 -3.94 0.87
C LEU A 101 0.73 -4.08 -0.65
N LYS A 102 -0.29 -4.74 -1.22
CA LYS A 102 -0.50 -4.87 -2.67
C LYS A 102 -0.66 -3.52 -3.37
N ARG A 103 -1.26 -2.52 -2.70
CA ARG A 103 -1.47 -1.17 -3.25
C ARG A 103 -0.24 -0.26 -3.20
N ARG A 104 0.91 -0.75 -2.75
CA ARG A 104 2.13 0.05 -2.72
C ARG A 104 2.68 0.23 -4.13
N LEU A 105 3.32 1.37 -4.39
CA LEU A 105 3.98 1.61 -5.67
C LEU A 105 5.02 0.53 -5.99
N GLN A 106 5.76 0.06 -4.98
CA GLN A 106 6.74 -1.02 -5.14
C GLN A 106 6.13 -2.32 -5.69
N THR A 107 4.98 -2.73 -5.17
CA THR A 107 4.30 -3.96 -5.59
C THR A 107 3.66 -3.79 -6.95
N ILE A 108 3.01 -2.65 -7.20
CA ILE A 108 2.37 -2.37 -8.48
C ILE A 108 3.38 -2.30 -9.62
N VAL A 109 4.55 -1.69 -9.40
CA VAL A 109 5.64 -1.66 -10.40
C VAL A 109 6.13 -3.07 -10.74
N TYR A 110 6.20 -3.95 -9.75
CA TYR A 110 6.57 -5.35 -9.95
C TYR A 110 5.46 -6.13 -10.66
N GLU A 111 4.20 -5.98 -10.25
CA GLU A 111 3.04 -6.62 -10.87
C GLU A 111 2.84 -6.17 -12.33
N LYS A 112 3.17 -4.93 -12.66
CA LYS A 112 3.18 -4.40 -14.03
C LYS A 112 4.35 -4.88 -14.91
N GLY A 113 5.30 -5.62 -14.34
CA GLY A 113 6.46 -6.12 -15.09
C GLY A 113 7.51 -5.06 -15.43
N LEU A 114 7.44 -3.85 -14.83
CA LEU A 114 8.46 -2.81 -14.98
C LEU A 114 9.77 -3.15 -14.23
N ALA A 115 9.75 -4.19 -13.42
CA ALA A 115 10.93 -4.73 -12.74
C ALA A 115 10.82 -6.26 -12.67
N ARG A 116 11.96 -6.96 -12.78
CA ARG A 116 12.05 -8.41 -12.67
C ARG A 116 11.88 -8.90 -11.22
N THR A 117 12.27 -8.08 -10.25
CA THR A 117 12.13 -8.40 -8.82
C THR A 117 11.57 -7.23 -8.02
N ILE A 118 10.97 -7.55 -6.87
CA ILE A 118 10.42 -6.55 -5.94
C ILE A 118 11.52 -5.63 -5.37
N TYR A 119 12.74 -6.14 -5.23
CA TYR A 119 13.91 -5.35 -4.78
C TYR A 119 14.37 -4.39 -5.89
N GLN A 120 14.40 -4.86 -7.15
CA GLN A 120 14.70 -4.00 -8.30
C GLN A 120 13.64 -2.90 -8.45
N ALA A 121 12.35 -3.21 -8.27
CA ALA A 121 11.27 -2.22 -8.27
C ALA A 121 11.55 -1.10 -7.26
N ARG A 122 11.98 -1.46 -6.04
CA ARG A 122 12.35 -0.48 -5.01
C ARG A 122 13.52 0.40 -5.43
N GLN A 123 14.56 -0.18 -6.02
CA GLN A 123 15.73 0.55 -6.50
C GLN A 123 15.34 1.56 -7.59
N LEU A 124 14.54 1.13 -8.56
CA LEU A 124 14.05 2.00 -9.64
C LEU A 124 13.23 3.17 -9.08
N ILE A 125 12.38 2.93 -8.08
CA ILE A 125 11.59 3.99 -7.43
C ILE A 125 12.52 4.96 -6.69
N VAL A 126 13.42 4.47 -5.85
CA VAL A 126 14.30 5.34 -5.04
C VAL A 126 15.26 6.15 -5.92
N HIS A 127 15.78 5.57 -6.99
CA HIS A 127 16.59 6.28 -7.99
C HIS A 127 15.72 7.16 -8.90
N GLY A 128 14.39 7.07 -8.78
CA GLY A 128 13.41 7.93 -9.42
C GLY A 128 13.31 7.73 -10.93
N HIS A 129 13.40 6.48 -11.37
CA HIS A 129 13.13 6.10 -12.76
C HIS A 129 11.64 5.90 -13.03
N ILE A 130 10.78 5.93 -12.00
CA ILE A 130 9.34 5.70 -12.10
C ILE A 130 8.57 7.00 -11.89
N ALA A 131 7.48 7.14 -12.64
CA ALA A 131 6.56 8.25 -12.57
C ALA A 131 5.11 7.77 -12.60
N ILE A 132 4.23 8.61 -12.03
CA ILE A 132 2.78 8.43 -12.05
C ILE A 132 2.22 9.65 -12.76
N GLY A 133 1.60 9.46 -13.93
CA GLY A 133 1.02 10.57 -14.71
C GLY A 133 2.04 11.67 -15.03
N GLY A 134 3.28 11.31 -15.32
CA GLY A 134 4.38 12.24 -15.61
C GLY A 134 5.08 12.82 -14.37
N ARG A 135 4.53 12.66 -13.17
CA ARG A 135 5.16 13.09 -11.91
C ARG A 135 6.11 12.01 -11.37
N ARG A 136 7.38 12.36 -11.16
CA ARG A 136 8.36 11.47 -10.53
C ARG A 136 7.98 11.17 -9.07
N VAL A 137 7.91 9.89 -8.72
CA VAL A 137 7.61 9.43 -7.35
C VAL A 137 8.77 8.58 -6.86
N ASN A 138 9.38 8.99 -5.74
CA ASN A 138 10.56 8.34 -5.16
C ASN A 138 10.28 7.57 -3.86
N ALA A 139 9.01 7.49 -3.44
CA ALA A 139 8.60 6.81 -2.23
C ALA A 139 7.98 5.42 -2.54
N PRO A 140 8.66 4.30 -2.23
CA PRO A 140 8.13 2.95 -2.50
C PRO A 140 6.89 2.60 -1.68
N GLY A 141 6.65 3.32 -0.58
CA GLY A 141 5.48 3.19 0.28
C GLY A 141 4.29 4.06 -0.14
N TYR A 142 4.36 4.73 -1.28
CA TYR A 142 3.21 5.45 -1.84
C TYR A 142 2.08 4.46 -2.13
N LEU A 143 0.87 4.77 -1.66
CA LEU A 143 -0.33 3.97 -1.93
C LEU A 143 -0.95 4.50 -3.22
N VAL A 144 -0.85 3.72 -4.29
CA VAL A 144 -1.32 4.11 -5.63
C VAL A 144 -2.83 3.95 -5.67
N LYS A 145 -3.51 5.04 -6.04
CA LYS A 145 -4.95 5.04 -6.25
C LYS A 145 -5.32 4.22 -7.48
N ARG A 146 -6.56 3.77 -7.56
CA ARG A 146 -7.00 2.93 -8.68
C ARG A 146 -6.89 3.66 -10.03
N GLU A 147 -7.26 4.93 -10.08
CA GLU A 147 -7.16 5.78 -11.28
C GLU A 147 -5.71 6.07 -11.70
N GLU A 148 -4.77 6.07 -10.75
CA GLU A 148 -3.36 6.35 -10.99
C GLU A 148 -2.60 5.12 -11.48
N GLU A 149 -3.18 3.93 -11.32
CA GLU A 149 -2.51 2.66 -11.56
C GLU A 149 -2.07 2.56 -13.01
N ASP A 150 -2.95 2.82 -13.97
CA ASP A 150 -2.66 2.76 -15.41
C ASP A 150 -1.57 3.77 -15.82
N LEU A 151 -1.48 4.90 -15.13
CA LEU A 151 -0.54 5.98 -15.40
C LEU A 151 0.89 5.71 -14.87
N VAL A 152 1.12 4.58 -14.20
CA VAL A 152 2.45 4.16 -13.73
C VAL A 152 3.29 3.70 -14.91
N ASP A 153 4.37 4.44 -15.19
CA ASP A 153 5.34 4.15 -16.25
C ASP A 153 6.73 4.68 -15.87
N TYR A 154 7.74 4.42 -16.69
CA TYR A 154 9.05 5.04 -16.57
C TYR A 154 8.98 6.56 -16.78
N TYR A 155 9.80 7.28 -16.03
CA TYR A 155 9.94 8.72 -16.18
C TYR A 155 10.56 9.06 -17.54
N LEU A 156 10.13 10.18 -18.11
CA LEU A 156 10.49 10.62 -19.48
C LEU A 156 12.00 10.69 -19.71
N THR A 157 12.77 11.18 -18.72
CA THR A 157 14.22 11.32 -18.86
C THR A 157 15.00 10.07 -18.48
N SER A 158 14.33 9.01 -18.03
CA SER A 158 15.00 7.79 -17.59
C SER A 158 15.58 7.01 -18.79
N PRO A 159 16.75 6.37 -18.63
CA PRO A 159 17.32 5.52 -19.68
C PRO A 159 16.39 4.36 -20.07
N PHE A 160 15.66 3.82 -19.11
CA PHE A 160 14.74 2.69 -19.28
C PHE A 160 13.59 3.00 -20.24
N LYS A 161 13.11 4.25 -20.30
CA LYS A 161 12.10 4.67 -21.28
C LYS A 161 12.65 4.78 -22.69
N LYS A 162 13.93 5.15 -22.83
CA LYS A 162 14.60 5.31 -24.13
C LYS A 162 15.06 3.99 -24.74
N LYS A 163 15.35 2.98 -23.91
CA LYS A 163 15.85 1.66 -24.33
C LYS A 163 15.05 0.53 -23.66
N PRO A 164 13.87 0.17 -24.18
CA PRO A 164 13.06 -0.92 -23.62
C PRO A 164 13.73 -2.30 -23.77
N GLU A 165 14.62 -2.47 -24.75
CA GLU A 165 15.29 -3.74 -25.09
C GLU A 165 16.23 -4.27 -23.99
N LEU A 166 16.84 -3.38 -23.19
CA LEU A 166 17.77 -3.76 -22.13
C LEU A 166 17.11 -4.58 -21.01
N LEU A 167 15.79 -4.43 -20.82
CA LEU A 167 15.04 -5.19 -19.83
C LEU A 167 14.68 -6.59 -20.32
N GLN A 168 14.48 -6.77 -21.63
CA GLN A 168 14.17 -8.07 -22.24
C GLN A 168 15.40 -8.98 -22.27
N GLN A 169 16.59 -8.44 -22.57
CA GLN A 169 17.84 -9.21 -22.56
C GLN A 169 18.22 -9.73 -21.16
N ILE A 170 17.93 -8.97 -20.10
CA ILE A 170 18.14 -9.41 -18.72
C ILE A 170 17.12 -10.48 -18.31
N SER A 171 15.96 -10.58 -18.96
CA SER A 171 14.94 -11.58 -18.62
C SER A 171 15.19 -12.97 -19.21
N GLN A 172 16.05 -13.06 -20.24
CA GLN A 172 16.38 -14.29 -20.96
C GLN A 172 17.69 -14.96 -20.46
N GLN A 173 18.33 -14.40 -19.44
CA GLN A 173 19.47 -14.95 -18.70
C GLN A 173 19.09 -15.24 -17.25
#